data_AF-A0AAD8A365-F1
#
_entry.id   AF-A0AAD8A365-F1
#
_cell.length_a   1.000
_cell.length_b   1.000
_cell.length_c   1.000
_cell.angle_alpha   90.00
_cell.angle_beta   90.00
_cell.angle_gamma   90.00
#
_symmetry.space_group_name_H-M   'P 1'
#
loop_
_entity.id
_entity.type
_entity.pdbx_description
1 polymer ?
#
loop_
_entity_poly.entity_id
_entity_poly.type
_entity_poly.pdbx_seq_one_letter_code
_entity_poly.pdbx_strand_id
1 'polypeptide(L)'
;MSNVVPYFRSPFTDLTGSLINHQTYGRCEDFEMRMMNCLEAYGAERGVKKCKDLIDDFHECSSRKKQMMRIQAMKAERDRQYKAGERTKAEYYAEPPKIDAY
;
A
#
# COMPACT_ATOMS: atom_id res chain seq x y z
N MET A 1 -12.70 8.09 -5.61
CA MET A 1 -11.90 9.29 -5.32
C MET A 1 -11.39 9.15 -3.90
N SER A 2 -10.08 9.21 -3.71
CA SER A 2 -9.45 9.11 -2.40
C SER A 2 -9.77 10.38 -1.61
N ASN A 3 -10.52 10.26 -0.51
CA ASN A 3 -10.95 11.39 0.34
C ASN A 3 -9.81 11.87 1.24
N VAL A 4 -8.68 12.26 0.65
CA VAL A 4 -7.48 12.67 1.41
C VAL A 4 -7.49 14.17 1.73
N VAL A 5 -8.31 14.93 1.01
CA VAL A 5 -8.56 16.35 1.26
C VAL A 5 -10.03 16.59 1.63
N PRO A 6 -10.31 17.45 2.62
CA PRO A 6 -11.68 17.81 2.95
C PRO A 6 -12.32 18.59 1.79
N TYR A 7 -13.56 18.24 1.44
CA TYR A 7 -14.31 18.89 0.36
C TYR A 7 -14.58 20.37 0.62
N PHE A 8 -14.83 20.73 1.89
CA PHE A 8 -15.02 22.10 2.34
C PHE A 8 -13.82 22.54 3.19
N ARG A 9 -13.20 23.66 2.85
CA ARG A 9 -12.10 24.24 3.64
C ARG A 9 -12.63 25.20 4.70
N SER A 10 -12.22 24.97 5.94
CA SER A 10 -12.55 25.75 7.12
C SER A 10 -11.42 25.63 8.16
N PRO A 11 -11.34 26.54 9.14
CA PRO A 11 -10.36 26.43 10.22
C PRO A 11 -10.41 25.08 10.96
N PHE A 12 -11.59 24.48 11.10
CA PHE A 12 -11.76 23.18 11.76
C PHE A 12 -11.25 22.02 10.90
N THR A 13 -11.48 22.05 9.58
CA THR A 13 -10.98 21.03 8.66
C THR A 13 -9.49 21.16 8.42
N ASP A 14 -8.93 22.37 8.54
CA ASP A 14 -7.49 22.59 8.47
C ASP A 14 -6.80 22.04 9.74
N LEU A 15 -7.41 22.23 10.91
CA LEU A 15 -6.92 21.67 12.18
C LEU A 15 -7.00 20.14 12.23
N THR A 16 -8.04 19.54 11.63
CA THR A 16 -8.29 18.09 11.66
C THR A 16 -7.85 17.35 10.40
N GLY A 17 -7.26 18.05 9.42
CA GLY A 17 -6.84 17.48 8.15
C GLY A 17 -5.76 16.40 8.28
N SER A 18 -4.94 16.46 9.33
CA SER A 18 -3.93 15.45 9.66
C SER A 18 -4.49 14.07 10.05
N LEU A 19 -5.80 13.97 10.35
CA LEU A 19 -6.46 12.72 10.73
C LEU A 19 -6.87 11.86 9.53
N ILE A 20 -7.07 12.49 8.38
CA ILE A 20 -7.56 11.86 7.15
C ILE A 20 -6.45 11.62 6.12
N ASN A 21 -5.32 12.32 6.26
CA ASN A 21 -4.15 12.14 5.42
C ASN A 21 -3.14 11.16 6.05
N HIS A 22 -2.23 10.62 5.23
CA HIS A 22 -1.18 9.70 5.63
C HIS A 22 0.14 10.42 5.93
N GLN A 23 0.15 11.76 5.90
CA GLN A 23 1.33 12.59 6.14
C GLN A 23 1.81 12.57 7.60
N THR A 24 0.97 12.18 8.56
CA THR A 24 1.35 12.19 9.99
C THR A 24 2.05 10.91 10.44
N TYR A 25 1.73 9.76 9.82
CA TYR A 25 2.22 8.45 10.24
C TYR A 25 3.08 7.74 9.18
N GLY A 26 3.51 8.48 8.14
CA GLY A 26 4.71 8.26 7.33
C GLY A 26 4.71 7.09 6.35
N ARG A 27 3.98 6.00 6.61
CA ARG A 27 4.14 4.78 5.79
C ARG A 27 3.76 4.94 4.32
N CYS A 28 2.78 5.81 4.03
CA CYS A 28 2.28 6.04 2.67
C CYS A 28 2.41 7.51 2.23
N GLU A 29 3.18 8.32 2.97
CA GLU A 29 3.30 9.76 2.72
C GLU A 29 3.88 10.05 1.33
N ASP A 30 4.91 9.30 0.91
CA ASP A 30 5.54 9.49 -0.40
C ASP A 30 4.60 9.14 -1.55
N PHE A 31 3.75 8.12 -1.36
CA PHE A 31 2.76 7.73 -2.37
C PHE A 31 1.64 8.76 -2.45
N GLU A 32 1.20 9.27 -1.30
CA GLU A 32 0.21 10.35 -1.23
C GLU A 32 0.72 11.61 -1.93
N MET A 33 1.93 12.08 -1.60
CA MET A 33 2.51 13.27 -2.21
C MET A 33 2.70 13.12 -3.72
N ARG A 34 3.15 11.95 -4.20
CA ARG A 34 3.27 11.69 -5.65
C ARG A 34 1.92 11.72 -6.36
N MET A 35 0.90 11.11 -5.76
CA MET A 35 -0.47 11.16 -6.28
C MET A 35 -0.99 12.60 -6.32
N MET A 36 -0.83 13.36 -5.24
CA MET A 36 -1.30 14.74 -5.13
C MET A 36 -0.63 15.67 -6.14
N ASN A 37 0.70 15.58 -6.30
CA ASN A 37 1.44 16.39 -7.28
C ASN A 37 0.97 16.12 -8.72
N CYS A 38 0.65 14.85 -9.04
CA CYS A 38 0.11 14.52 -10.36
C CYS A 38 -1.32 15.07 -10.55
N LEU A 39 -2.17 14.93 -9.53
CA LEU A 39 -3.55 15.46 -9.58
C LEU A 39 -3.57 16.99 -9.67
N GLU A 40 -2.63 17.67 -9.02
CA GLU A 40 -2.45 19.12 -9.12
C GLU A 40 -2.05 19.53 -10.53
N ALA A 41 -1.13 18.81 -11.17
CA ALA A 41 -0.68 19.11 -12.53
C ALA A 41 -1.75 18.91 -13.61
N TYR A 42 -2.62 17.89 -13.48
CA TYR A 42 -3.61 17.53 -14.51
C TYR A 42 -5.05 17.96 -14.17
N GLY A 43 -5.32 18.35 -12.93
CA GLY A 43 -6.67 18.64 -12.42
C GLY A 43 -7.50 17.37 -12.19
N ALA A 44 -8.66 17.53 -11.54
CA ALA A 44 -9.47 16.40 -11.06
C ALA A 44 -9.99 15.47 -12.17
N GLU A 45 -10.43 16.02 -13.31
CA GLU A 45 -11.08 15.22 -14.37
C GLU A 45 -10.06 14.39 -15.17
N ARG A 46 -8.98 15.04 -15.64
CA ARG A 46 -7.93 14.38 -16.43
C ARG A 46 -6.98 13.57 -15.55
N GLY A 47 -6.76 14.01 -14.31
CA GLY A 47 -5.89 13.37 -13.33
C GLY A 47 -6.33 11.96 -12.97
N VAL A 48 -7.64 11.66 -12.91
CA VAL A 48 -8.14 10.30 -12.65
C VAL A 48 -7.63 9.29 -13.68
N LYS A 49 -7.51 9.70 -14.95
CA LYS A 49 -7.01 8.82 -16.03
C LYS A 49 -5.49 8.87 -16.15
N LYS A 50 -4.89 10.05 -16.02
CA LYS A 50 -3.44 10.26 -16.21
C LYS A 50 -2.60 9.81 -15.02
N CYS A 51 -3.12 9.95 -13.81
CA CYS A 51 -2.45 9.59 -12.56
C CYS A 51 -2.91 8.25 -12.00
N LYS A 52 -3.56 7.40 -12.83
CA LYS A 52 -4.17 6.15 -12.37
C LYS A 52 -3.21 5.25 -11.61
N ASP A 53 -1.98 5.09 -12.10
CA ASP A 53 -0.99 4.22 -11.48
C ASP A 53 -0.60 4.73 -10.08
N LEU A 54 -0.41 6.04 -9.93
CA LEU A 54 -0.10 6.67 -8.64
C LEU A 54 -1.25 6.57 -7.64
N ILE A 55 -2.49 6.69 -8.13
CA ILE A 55 -3.70 6.50 -7.32
C ILE A 55 -3.79 5.04 -6.86
N ASP A 56 -3.55 4.10 -7.77
CA ASP A 56 -3.62 2.67 -7.47
C ASP A 56 -2.50 2.26 -6.49
N ASP A 57 -1.31 2.85 -6.59
CA ASP A 57 -0.18 2.63 -5.67
C ASP A 57 -0.48 3.17 -4.26
N PHE A 58 -1.01 4.39 -4.15
CA PHE A 58 -1.45 4.94 -2.86
C PHE A 58 -2.58 4.10 -2.24
N HIS A 59 -3.53 3.64 -3.06
CA HIS A 59 -4.60 2.75 -2.60
C HIS A 59 -4.05 1.37 -2.17
N GLU A 60 -3.02 0.86 -2.84
CA GLU A 60 -2.34 -0.36 -2.42
C GLU A 60 -1.64 -0.16 -1.08
N CYS A 61 -0.86 0.92 -0.91
CA CYS A 61 -0.12 1.18 0.32
C CYS A 61 -1.05 1.29 1.54
N SER A 62 -2.16 2.02 1.40
CA SER A 62 -3.16 2.24 2.46
C SER A 62 -3.94 0.96 2.80
N SER A 63 -4.36 0.18 1.80
CA SER A 63 -5.17 -1.04 2.03
C SER A 63 -4.36 -2.33 2.24
N ARG A 64 -3.10 -2.36 1.79
CA ARG A 64 -2.22 -3.54 1.67
C ARG A 64 -2.84 -4.73 0.94
N LYS A 65 -3.87 -4.51 0.12
CA LYS A 65 -4.70 -5.58 -0.45
C LYS A 65 -3.88 -6.55 -1.32
N LYS A 66 -3.09 -6.02 -2.26
CA LYS A 66 -2.28 -6.83 -3.17
C LYS A 66 -1.16 -7.54 -2.40
N GLN A 67 -0.49 -6.85 -1.49
CA GLN A 67 0.51 -7.45 -0.60
C GLN A 67 -0.05 -8.67 0.17
N MET A 68 -1.21 -8.53 0.79
CA MET A 68 -1.84 -9.62 1.56
C MET A 68 -2.26 -10.79 0.67
N MET A 69 -2.85 -10.52 -0.49
CA MET A 69 -3.19 -11.56 -1.47
C MET A 69 -1.95 -12.34 -1.92
N ARG A 70 -0.84 -11.64 -2.17
CA ARG A 70 0.43 -12.27 -2.54
C ARG A 70 0.92 -13.19 -1.42
N ILE A 71 0.89 -12.74 -0.17
CA ILE A 71 1.29 -13.56 0.99
C ILE A 71 0.41 -14.81 1.10
N GLN A 72 -0.90 -14.66 0.93
CA GLN A 72 -1.85 -15.78 0.96
C GLN A 72 -1.57 -16.79 -0.16
N ALA A 73 -1.32 -16.33 -1.39
CA ALA A 73 -0.98 -17.19 -2.51
C ALA A 73 0.33 -17.96 -2.27
N MET A 74 1.37 -17.27 -1.78
CA MET A 74 2.65 -17.92 -1.44
C MET A 74 2.49 -18.97 -0.34
N LYS A 75 1.64 -18.70 0.66
CA LYS A 75 1.34 -19.67 1.73
C LYS A 75 0.56 -20.88 1.19
N ALA A 76 -0.44 -20.65 0.34
CA ALA A 76 -1.23 -21.72 -0.25
C ALA A 76 -0.38 -22.66 -1.11
N GLU A 77 0.56 -22.12 -1.91
CA GLU A 77 1.46 -22.95 -2.71
C GLU A 77 2.44 -23.75 -1.82
N ARG A 78 2.96 -23.14 -0.75
CA ARG A 78 3.78 -23.86 0.24
C ARG A 78 3.02 -25.01 0.89
N ASP A 79 1.77 -24.78 1.27
CA ASP A 79 0.89 -25.82 1.84
C ASP A 79 0.62 -26.95 0.84
N ARG A 80 0.45 -26.62 -0.44
CA ARG A 80 0.28 -27.59 -1.52
C ARG A 80 1.54 -28.47 -1.67
N GLN A 81 2.73 -27.87 -1.76
CA GLN A 81 4.01 -28.59 -1.89
C GLN A 81 4.25 -29.54 -0.71
N TYR A 82 3.97 -29.08 0.51
CA TYR A 82 4.10 -29.92 1.71
C TYR A 82 3.13 -31.11 1.69
N LYS A 83 1.87 -30.90 1.30
CA LYS A 83 0.87 -31.97 1.19
C LYS A 83 1.18 -32.97 0.07
N ALA A 84 1.79 -32.50 -1.02
CA ALA A 84 2.23 -33.35 -2.14
C ALA A 84 3.50 -34.17 -1.81
N GLY A 85 4.18 -33.88 -0.68
CA GLY A 85 5.44 -34.52 -0.32
C GLY A 85 6.66 -33.99 -1.08
N GLU A 86 6.49 -32.94 -1.89
CA GLU A 86 7.59 -32.27 -2.61
C GLU A 86 8.53 -31.52 -1.67
N ARG A 87 8.07 -31.19 -0.45
CA ARG A 87 8.79 -30.39 0.54
C ARG A 87 8.74 -31.03 1.92
N THR A 88 9.89 -31.12 2.58
CA THR A 88 9.97 -31.69 3.94
C THR A 88 9.47 -30.70 5.00
N LYS A 89 9.14 -31.20 6.19
CA LYS A 89 8.71 -30.35 7.33
C LYS A 89 9.82 -29.38 7.78
N ALA A 90 11.08 -29.81 7.71
CA ALA A 90 12.23 -28.98 8.06
C ALA A 90 12.39 -27.79 7.10
N GLU A 91 12.12 -28.01 5.81
CA GLU A 91 12.25 -26.98 4.78
C GLU A 91 10.98 -26.14 4.62
N TYR A 92 9.93 -26.37 5.42
CA TYR A 92 8.62 -25.74 5.21
C TYR A 92 8.71 -24.20 5.20
N TYR A 93 9.52 -23.61 6.08
CA TYR A 93 9.94 -22.20 5.98
C TYR A 93 11.39 -22.10 5.51
N ALA A 94 11.73 -20.99 4.87
CA ALA A 94 13.13 -20.68 4.59
C ALA A 94 13.88 -20.47 5.91
N GLU A 95 15.17 -20.82 5.92
CA GLU A 95 16.02 -20.54 7.06
C GLU A 95 16.04 -19.04 7.37
N PRO A 96 16.04 -18.67 8.66
CA PRO A 96 16.17 -17.27 9.02
C PRO A 96 17.50 -16.73 8.47
N PRO A 97 17.56 -15.45 8.08
CA PRO A 97 18.83 -14.83 7.74
C PRO A 97 19.78 -14.95 8.93
N LYS A 98 21.09 -15.03 8.64
CA LYS A 98 22.10 -15.03 9.71
C LYS A 98 22.00 -13.72 10.50
N ILE A 99 22.37 -13.78 11.78
CA ILE A 99 22.26 -12.64 12.72
C ILE A 99 23.10 -11.43 12.24
N ASP A 100 24.15 -11.68 11.45
CA ASP A 100 25.07 -10.70 10.88
C ASP A 100 24.68 -10.20 9.49
N ALA A 101 23.48 -10.52 8.97
CA ALA A 101 23.06 -10.18 7.60
C ALA A 101 22.58 -8.72 7.40
N TYR A 102 23.09 -7.76 8.19
CA TYR A 102 22.76 -6.33 8.05
C TYR A 102 23.71 -5.60 7.10
#